data_AF-A0A7X6PMZ6-F1
#
_entry.id   AF-A0A7X6PMZ6-F1
#
_cell.length_a   1.000
_cell.length_b   1.000
_cell.length_c   1.000
_cell.angle_alpha   90.00
_cell.angle_beta   90.00
_cell.angle_gamma   90.00
#
_symmetry.space_group_name_H-M   'P 1'
#
loop_
_entity.id
_entity.type
_entity.pdbx_description
1 polymer ?
#
loop_
_entity_poly.entity_id
_entity_poly.type
_entity_poly.pdbx_seq_one_letter_code
_entity_poly.pdbx_strand_id
1 'polypeptide(L)'
;MAAPKDDNVIYANFGRKVRVDTPEQAHHQRAERCPALAPAAELLLEVATSRADRGRLTRGRDYARAGHVISLDLRNGSVHAQVAGSQNEPFIVLVQLPYRSTDDLAAVAAELARTPNGMQGARRGEITPTVLGTLLAEDVNDIRVR
;
A
#
# COMPACT_ATOMS: atom_id res chain seq x y z
N MET A 1 0.04 9.42 50.66
CA MET A 1 0.67 9.09 49.37
C MET A 1 -0.29 9.59 48.28
N ALA A 2 0.02 10.71 47.63
CA ALA A 2 -0.90 11.37 46.70
C ALA A 2 -0.85 10.67 45.32
N ALA A 3 -2.02 10.34 44.77
CA ALA A 3 -2.13 9.76 43.43
C ALA A 3 -1.75 10.81 42.36
N PRO A 4 -1.01 10.44 41.30
CA PRO A 4 -0.72 11.36 40.21
C PRO A 4 -2.01 11.72 39.46
N LYS A 5 -2.19 13.01 39.20
CA LYS A 5 -3.31 13.55 38.41
C LYS A 5 -3.00 13.34 36.92
N ASP A 6 -3.99 12.90 36.12
CA ASP A 6 -3.86 12.50 34.71
C ASP A 6 -3.35 13.61 33.74
N ASP A 7 -3.10 14.81 34.25
CA ASP A 7 -2.69 16.00 33.48
C ASP A 7 -1.17 16.21 33.40
N ASN A 8 -0.37 15.27 33.91
CA ASN A 8 1.09 15.39 34.05
C ASN A 8 1.90 14.53 33.08
N VAL A 9 1.32 14.14 31.94
CA VAL A 9 2.03 13.36 30.92
C VAL A 9 2.68 14.31 29.91
N ILE A 10 4.01 14.39 29.94
CA ILE A 10 4.77 15.20 28.98
C ILE A 10 4.92 14.42 27.67
N TYR A 11 4.24 14.87 26.61
CA TYR A 11 4.42 14.34 25.26
C TYR A 11 5.68 14.96 24.62
N ALA A 12 6.80 14.26 24.72
CA ALA A 12 8.07 14.70 24.12
C ALA A 12 8.35 13.92 22.83
N ASN A 13 8.44 14.63 21.71
CA ASN A 13 8.91 14.09 20.42
C ASN A 13 10.41 14.39 20.27
N PHE A 14 11.26 13.47 20.68
CA PHE A 14 12.72 13.65 20.64
C PHE A 14 13.22 13.55 19.20
N GLY A 15 13.31 14.69 18.52
CA GLY A 15 13.86 14.78 17.17
C GLY A 15 13.55 16.05 16.37
N ARG A 16 12.58 16.89 16.79
CA ARG A 16 12.28 18.17 16.11
C ARG A 16 11.69 19.22 17.05
N LYS A 17 12.00 20.50 16.79
CA LYS A 17 11.56 21.67 17.56
C LYS A 17 10.10 22.07 17.24
N VAL A 18 9.13 21.20 17.49
CA VAL A 18 7.72 21.58 17.45
C VAL A 18 7.08 21.08 18.74
N ARG A 19 6.50 22.01 19.52
CA ARG A 19 5.74 21.69 20.74
C ARG A 19 4.38 21.15 20.32
N VAL A 20 3.94 20.11 21.01
CA VAL A 20 2.64 19.45 20.81
C VAL A 20 1.93 19.50 22.16
N ASP A 21 0.76 20.12 22.21
CA ASP A 21 0.08 20.41 23.47
C ASP A 21 -1.05 19.41 23.77
N THR A 22 -1.53 18.67 22.77
CA THR A 22 -2.55 17.63 22.95
C THR A 22 -2.21 16.30 22.24
N PRO A 23 -2.68 15.15 22.76
CA PRO A 23 -2.42 13.83 22.17
C PRO A 23 -2.98 13.69 20.74
N GLU A 24 -4.07 14.36 20.43
CA GLU A 24 -4.66 14.39 19.09
C GLU A 24 -3.72 15.06 18.08
N GLN A 25 -3.07 16.17 18.43
CA GLN A 25 -2.11 16.85 17.55
C GLN A 25 -0.88 15.98 17.25
N ALA A 26 -0.44 15.14 18.20
CA ALA A 26 0.65 14.19 17.99
C ALA A 26 0.26 13.10 16.97
N HIS A 27 -1.00 12.66 16.99
CA HIS A 27 -1.52 11.68 16.04
C HIS A 27 -1.75 12.26 14.65
N HIS A 28 -2.26 13.50 14.55
CA HIS A 28 -2.53 14.16 13.27
C HIS A 28 -1.23 14.48 12.50
N GLN A 29 -0.17 14.96 13.17
CA GLN A 29 1.11 15.23 12.49
C GLN A 29 1.82 14.00 11.92
N ARG A 30 1.56 12.79 12.46
CA ARG A 30 2.08 11.54 11.87
C ARG A 30 1.40 11.19 10.54
N ALA A 31 0.17 11.63 10.33
CA ALA A 31 -0.60 11.34 9.12
C ALA A 31 -0.26 12.27 7.95
N GLU A 32 0.26 13.48 8.21
CA GLU A 32 0.32 14.55 7.21
C GLU A 32 1.57 14.57 6.30
N ARG A 33 2.45 13.57 6.36
CA ARG A 33 3.65 13.54 5.48
C ARG A 33 3.97 12.15 4.93
N CYS A 34 3.01 11.53 4.27
CA CYS A 34 3.31 10.74 3.09
C CYS A 34 2.83 11.55 1.87
N PRO A 35 3.58 11.65 0.77
CA PRO A 35 2.94 11.93 -0.51
C PRO A 35 1.77 10.95 -0.63
N ALA A 36 0.57 11.43 -0.97
CA ALA A 36 -0.54 10.53 -1.27
C ALA A 36 -0.02 9.49 -2.27
N LEU A 37 -0.15 8.22 -1.93
CA LEU A 37 0.32 7.15 -2.79
C LEU A 37 -0.46 7.26 -4.11
N ALA A 38 0.13 6.79 -5.21
CA ALA A 38 -0.67 6.66 -6.43
C ALA A 38 -1.89 5.77 -6.14
N PRO A 39 -3.07 6.03 -6.71
CA PRO A 39 -4.28 5.25 -6.42
C PRO A 39 -4.11 3.73 -6.55
N ALA A 40 -3.30 3.29 -7.53
CA ALA A 40 -2.95 1.87 -7.69
C ALA A 40 -2.17 1.31 -6.49
N ALA A 41 -1.24 2.09 -5.93
CA ALA A 41 -0.46 1.70 -4.76
C ALA A 41 -1.32 1.72 -3.48
N GLU A 42 -2.27 2.64 -3.36
CA GLU A 42 -3.25 2.64 -2.26
C GLU A 42 -4.09 1.36 -2.26
N LEU A 43 -4.65 1.00 -3.42
CA LEU A 43 -5.44 -0.23 -3.57
C LEU A 43 -4.61 -1.49 -3.24
N LEU A 44 -3.37 -1.60 -3.73
CA LEU A 44 -2.51 -2.73 -3.41
C LEU A 44 -2.11 -2.78 -1.92
N LEU A 45 -1.90 -1.61 -1.30
CA LEU A 45 -1.65 -1.54 0.14
C LEU A 45 -2.89 -1.98 0.92
N GLU A 46 -4.07 -1.55 0.51
CA GLU A 46 -5.34 -1.94 1.11
C GLU A 46 -5.53 -3.46 1.04
N VAL A 47 -5.32 -4.08 -0.13
CA VAL A 47 -5.33 -5.53 -0.35
C VAL A 47 -4.45 -6.28 0.66
N ALA A 48 -3.25 -5.75 0.94
CA ALA A 48 -2.31 -6.34 1.88
C ALA A 48 -2.73 -6.11 3.35
N THR A 49 -3.25 -4.93 3.67
CA THR A 49 -3.63 -4.56 5.05
C THR A 49 -4.97 -5.14 5.51
N SER A 50 -5.92 -5.36 4.60
CA SER A 50 -7.23 -5.94 4.92
C SER A 50 -7.16 -7.44 5.26
N ARG A 51 -6.11 -8.12 4.79
CA ARG A 51 -5.93 -9.59 4.94
C ARG A 51 -4.98 -10.00 6.06
N ALA A 52 -4.44 -9.05 6.82
CA ALA A 52 -3.42 -9.32 7.83
C ALA A 52 -3.62 -8.50 9.11
N ASP A 53 -3.36 -9.11 10.26
CA ASP A 53 -3.32 -8.40 11.52
C ASP A 53 -2.08 -7.48 11.62
N ARG A 54 -2.13 -6.54 12.56
CA ARG A 54 -1.07 -5.55 12.79
C ARG A 54 0.31 -6.18 13.05
N GLY A 55 0.36 -7.33 13.73
CA GLY A 55 1.59 -8.05 14.01
C GLY A 55 2.19 -8.64 12.74
N ARG A 56 1.36 -9.26 11.90
CA ARG A 56 1.77 -9.74 10.56
C ARG A 56 2.28 -8.61 9.67
N LEU A 57 1.58 -7.47 9.64
CA LEU A 57 2.00 -6.31 8.82
C LEU A 57 3.34 -5.73 9.28
N THR A 58 3.57 -5.66 10.59
CA THR A 58 4.85 -5.17 11.14
C THR A 58 5.99 -6.11 10.73
N ARG A 59 5.83 -7.42 10.97
CA ARG A 59 6.83 -8.41 10.58
C ARG A 59 7.09 -8.42 9.08
N GLY A 60 6.04 -8.36 8.24
CA GLY A 60 6.20 -8.30 6.79
C GLY A 60 7.04 -7.11 6.31
N ARG A 61 6.82 -5.92 6.91
CA ARG A 61 7.63 -4.73 6.64
C ARG A 61 9.07 -4.89 7.09
N ASP A 62 9.29 -5.48 8.26
CA ASP A 62 10.64 -5.70 8.79
C ASP A 62 11.41 -6.71 7.95
N TYR A 63 10.74 -7.79 7.51
CA TYR A 63 11.31 -8.78 6.59
C TYR A 63 11.74 -8.14 5.27
N ALA A 64 10.86 -7.33 4.67
CA ALA A 64 11.18 -6.63 3.42
C ALA A 64 12.38 -5.67 3.60
N ARG A 65 12.41 -4.91 4.70
CA ARG A 65 13.52 -3.97 5.01
C ARG A 65 14.85 -4.65 5.28
N ALA A 66 14.81 -5.85 5.88
CA ALA A 66 16.00 -6.65 6.14
C ALA A 66 16.49 -7.44 4.91
N GLY A 67 15.86 -7.26 3.74
CA GLY A 67 16.29 -7.89 2.49
C GLY A 67 15.84 -9.33 2.31
N HIS A 68 14.80 -9.78 3.01
CA HIS A 68 14.28 -11.15 2.87
C HIS A 68 13.46 -11.38 1.59
N VAL A 69 13.12 -10.32 0.84
CA VAL A 69 12.55 -10.48 -0.50
C VAL A 69 13.69 -10.69 -1.49
N ILE A 70 13.95 -11.95 -1.83
CA ILE A 70 15.09 -12.38 -2.65
C ILE A 70 14.90 -11.95 -4.11
N SER A 71 13.67 -12.10 -4.62
CA SER A 71 13.33 -11.71 -5.98
C SER A 71 11.88 -11.26 -6.08
N LEU A 72 11.62 -10.39 -7.06
CA LEU A 72 10.31 -9.88 -7.42
C LEU A 72 10.20 -9.87 -8.95
N ASP A 73 9.30 -10.67 -9.50
CA ASP A 73 9.05 -10.81 -10.92
C ASP A 73 7.64 -10.32 -11.26
N LEU A 74 7.59 -9.22 -12.02
CA LEU A 74 6.35 -8.58 -12.46
C LEU A 74 5.94 -9.16 -13.81
N ARG A 75 4.76 -9.77 -13.85
CA ARG A 75 4.16 -10.34 -15.05
C ARG A 75 2.83 -9.67 -15.35
N ASN A 76 2.33 -9.87 -16.57
CA ASN A 76 0.99 -9.42 -16.92
C ASN A 76 -0.03 -10.06 -15.96
N GLY A 77 -0.72 -9.22 -15.19
CA GLY A 77 -1.73 -9.64 -14.23
C GLY A 77 -1.22 -10.34 -12.97
N SER A 78 0.10 -10.40 -12.72
CA SER A 78 0.60 -11.04 -11.50
C SER A 78 1.98 -10.58 -11.06
N VAL A 79 2.25 -10.69 -9.76
CA VAL A 79 3.55 -10.46 -9.14
C VAL A 79 3.96 -11.73 -8.42
N HIS A 80 5.13 -12.26 -8.79
CA HIS A 80 5.73 -13.40 -8.13
C HIS A 80 6.90 -12.91 -7.28
N ALA A 81 7.03 -13.42 -6.06
CA ALA A 81 8.18 -13.11 -5.21
C ALA A 81 8.74 -14.38 -4.59
N GLN A 82 10.06 -14.40 -4.37
CA GLN A 82 10.69 -15.37 -3.49
C GLN A 82 11.04 -14.69 -2.17
N VAL A 83 10.61 -15.27 -1.06
CA VAL A 83 10.82 -14.70 0.27
C VAL A 83 11.55 -15.69 1.15
N ALA A 84 12.68 -15.25 1.72
CA ALA A 84 13.40 -15.97 2.75
C ALA A 84 12.61 -15.91 4.07
N GLY A 85 12.09 -17.06 4.47
CA GLY A 85 11.40 -17.21 5.75
C GLY A 85 12.32 -17.68 6.87
N SER A 86 11.71 -18.18 7.94
CA SER A 86 12.42 -18.97 8.96
C SER A 86 12.72 -20.40 8.51
N GLN A 87 12.16 -20.84 7.38
CA GLN A 87 12.44 -22.15 6.79
C GLN A 87 13.76 -22.11 6.02
N ASN A 88 14.38 -23.28 5.85
CA ASN A 88 15.66 -23.42 5.14
C ASN A 88 15.55 -23.02 3.66
N GLU A 89 14.37 -23.23 3.05
CA GLU A 89 14.12 -22.90 1.65
C GLU A 89 13.21 -21.66 1.55
N PRO A 90 13.52 -20.72 0.63
CA PRO A 90 12.61 -19.63 0.31
C PRO A 90 11.27 -20.15 -0.20
N PHE A 91 10.19 -19.43 0.10
CA PHE A 91 8.86 -19.74 -0.39
C PHE A 91 8.39 -18.73 -1.44
N ILE A 92 7.47 -19.17 -2.29
CA ILE A 92 6.87 -18.33 -3.34
C ILE A 92 5.67 -17.59 -2.77
N VAL A 93 5.58 -16.30 -3.06
CA VAL A 93 4.39 -15.47 -2.85
C VAL A 93 3.87 -15.03 -4.21
N LEU A 94 2.57 -15.12 -4.41
CA LEU A 94 1.88 -14.70 -5.63
C LEU A 94 0.79 -13.69 -5.30
N VAL A 95 0.86 -12.52 -5.92
CA VAL A 95 -0.27 -11.59 -6.04
C VAL A 95 -0.80 -11.70 -7.46
N GLN A 96 -2.07 -12.02 -7.64
CA GLN A 96 -2.70 -12.22 -8.93
C GLN A 96 -3.91 -11.30 -9.08
N LEU A 97 -3.86 -10.49 -10.13
CA LEU A 97 -4.97 -9.63 -10.55
C LEU A 97 -6.05 -10.48 -11.26
N PRO A 98 -7.29 -9.99 -11.31
CA PRO A 98 -8.34 -10.66 -12.08
C PRO A 98 -8.03 -10.58 -13.57
N TYR A 99 -8.62 -11.50 -14.34
CA TYR A 99 -8.43 -11.56 -15.79
C TYR A 99 -8.95 -10.29 -16.47
N ARG A 100 -8.29 -9.89 -17.57
CA ARG A 100 -8.69 -8.78 -18.44
C ARG A 100 -8.88 -9.31 -19.84
N SER A 101 -10.11 -9.20 -20.32
CA SER A 101 -10.43 -9.51 -21.71
C SER A 101 -9.87 -8.44 -22.64
N THR A 102 -9.88 -8.74 -23.95
CA THR A 102 -9.55 -7.75 -24.98
C THR A 102 -10.48 -6.54 -24.93
N ASP A 103 -11.75 -6.75 -24.55
CA ASP A 103 -12.75 -5.71 -24.48
C ASP A 103 -12.49 -4.78 -23.29
N ASP A 104 -12.07 -5.33 -22.15
CA ASP A 104 -11.63 -4.55 -20.98
C ASP A 104 -10.44 -3.65 -21.33
N LEU A 105 -9.45 -4.20 -22.03
CA LEU A 105 -8.27 -3.46 -22.45
C LEU A 105 -8.61 -2.39 -23.50
N ALA A 106 -9.56 -2.67 -24.40
CA ALA A 106 -10.06 -1.70 -25.37
C ALA A 106 -10.81 -0.54 -24.68
N ALA A 107 -11.60 -0.83 -23.64
CA ALA A 107 -12.28 0.18 -22.84
C ALA A 107 -11.29 1.09 -22.10
N VAL A 108 -10.23 0.51 -21.52
CA VAL A 108 -9.14 1.28 -20.89
C VAL A 108 -8.44 2.18 -21.91
N ALA A 109 -8.11 1.65 -23.09
CA ALA A 109 -7.46 2.43 -24.14
C ALA A 109 -8.34 3.59 -24.61
N ALA A 110 -9.64 3.37 -24.78
CA ALA A 110 -10.61 4.41 -25.14
C ALA A 110 -10.72 5.49 -24.06
N GLU A 111 -10.75 5.11 -22.78
CA GLU A 111 -10.82 6.04 -21.66
C GLU A 111 -9.56 6.89 -21.53
N LEU A 112 -8.39 6.30 -21.73
CA LEU A 112 -7.12 7.04 -21.75
C LEU A 112 -7.04 8.00 -22.94
N ALA A 113 -7.59 7.63 -24.10
CA ALA A 113 -7.57 8.46 -25.30
C ALA A 113 -8.50 9.69 -25.20
N ARG A 114 -9.65 9.55 -24.53
CA ARG A 114 -10.60 10.68 -24.33
C ARG A 114 -10.27 11.55 -23.12
N THR A 115 -9.39 11.08 -22.23
CA THR A 115 -8.90 11.87 -21.09
C THR A 115 -7.78 12.81 -21.55
N PRO A 116 -7.88 14.13 -21.31
CA PRO A 116 -6.78 15.05 -21.58
C PRO A 116 -5.50 14.62 -20.86
N ASN A 117 -4.39 14.50 -21.60
CA ASN A 117 -3.13 13.96 -21.09
C ASN A 117 -3.24 12.54 -20.46
N GLY A 118 -4.26 11.74 -20.79
CA GLY A 118 -4.55 10.47 -20.12
C GLY A 118 -3.37 9.49 -20.07
N MET A 119 -2.67 9.28 -21.19
CA MET A 119 -1.46 8.45 -21.22
C MET A 119 -0.31 9.03 -20.40
N GLN A 120 -0.11 10.35 -20.41
CA GLN A 120 0.95 10.99 -19.63
C GLN A 120 0.64 10.94 -18.13
N GLY A 121 -0.61 11.20 -17.74
CA GLY A 121 -1.09 11.04 -16.37
C GLY A 121 -0.92 9.61 -15.87
N ALA A 122 -1.35 8.62 -16.66
CA ALA A 122 -1.22 7.21 -16.30
C ALA A 122 0.23 6.80 -16.04
N ARG A 123 1.19 7.29 -16.84
CA ARG A 123 2.63 7.06 -16.62
C ARG A 123 3.16 7.68 -15.32
N ARG A 124 2.48 8.69 -14.77
CA ARG A 124 2.79 9.32 -13.48
C ARG A 124 2.01 8.69 -12.32
N GLY A 125 1.18 7.68 -12.60
CA GLY A 125 0.29 7.06 -11.62
C GLY A 125 -1.05 7.80 -11.44
N GLU A 126 -1.32 8.83 -12.24
CA GLU A 126 -2.59 9.56 -12.26
C GLU A 126 -3.54 8.82 -13.20
N ILE A 127 -4.38 7.93 -12.66
CA ILE A 127 -5.35 7.15 -13.41
C ILE A 127 -6.77 7.40 -12.89
N THR A 128 -7.75 7.38 -13.79
CA THR A 128 -9.16 7.52 -13.40
C THR A 128 -9.61 6.28 -12.62
N PRO A 129 -10.61 6.41 -11.72
CA PRO A 129 -11.14 5.28 -10.98
C PRO A 129 -11.63 4.13 -11.88
N THR A 130 -12.20 4.47 -13.04
CA THR A 130 -12.64 3.48 -14.04
C THR A 130 -11.45 2.69 -14.60
N VAL A 131 -10.39 3.38 -15.04
CA VAL A 131 -9.18 2.70 -15.54
C VAL A 131 -8.50 1.88 -14.44
N LEU A 132 -8.47 2.39 -13.21
CA LEU A 132 -7.94 1.66 -12.05
C LEU A 132 -8.73 0.38 -11.77
N GLY A 133 -10.06 0.46 -11.73
CA GLY A 133 -10.94 -0.68 -11.49
C GLY A 133 -10.78 -1.75 -12.55
N THR A 134 -10.82 -1.34 -13.83
CA THR A 134 -10.64 -2.25 -14.95
C THR A 134 -9.24 -2.83 -15.01
N LEU A 135 -8.16 -2.09 -14.71
CA LEU A 135 -6.79 -2.65 -14.79
C LEU A 135 -6.43 -3.50 -13.56
N LEU A 136 -6.70 -3.02 -12.34
CA LEU A 136 -6.27 -3.66 -11.10
C LEU A 136 -7.36 -4.52 -10.46
N ALA A 137 -8.44 -3.91 -9.98
CA ALA A 137 -9.66 -4.58 -9.49
C ALA A 137 -10.71 -3.54 -9.07
N GLU A 138 -11.99 -3.89 -9.20
CA GLU A 138 -13.09 -3.09 -8.65
C GLU A 138 -13.21 -3.29 -7.13
N ASP A 139 -12.98 -4.52 -6.65
CA ASP A 139 -12.97 -4.86 -5.24
C ASP A 139 -11.62 -5.48 -4.84
N VAL A 140 -11.12 -5.12 -3.65
CA VAL A 140 -9.89 -5.69 -3.08
C VAL A 140 -9.93 -7.20 -2.96
N ASN A 141 -11.11 -7.81 -2.89
CA ASN A 141 -11.36 -9.24 -2.81
C ASN A 141 -11.10 -9.97 -4.14
N ASP A 142 -11.13 -9.27 -5.27
CA ASP A 142 -10.87 -9.87 -6.58
C ASP A 142 -9.39 -10.16 -6.81
N ILE A 143 -8.51 -9.50 -6.05
CA ILE A 143 -7.07 -9.75 -6.07
C ILE A 143 -6.75 -10.94 -5.17
N ARG A 144 -6.14 -11.97 -5.76
CA ARG A 144 -5.74 -13.19 -5.04
C ARG A 144 -4.32 -13.03 -4.52
N VAL A 145 -4.11 -13.37 -3.25
CA VAL A 145 -2.79 -13.43 -2.62
C VAL A 145 -2.57 -14.85 -2.12
N ARG A 146 -1.46 -15.49 -2.50
CA ARG A 146 -1.10 -16.86 -2.16
C ARG A 146 0.35 -16.95 -1.69
#